data_AF-A0A925DXB8-F1
#
_entry.id   AF-A0A925DXB8-F1
#
_cell.length_a   1.000
_cell.length_b   1.000
_cell.length_c   1.000
_cell.angle_alpha   90.00
_cell.angle_beta   90.00
_cell.angle_gamma   90.00
#
_symmetry.space_group_name_H-M   'P 1'
#
loop_
_entity.id
_entity.type
_entity.pdbx_description
1 polymer ?
#
loop_
_entity_poly.entity_id
_entity_poly.type
_entity_poly.pdbx_seq_one_letter_code
_entity_poly.pdbx_strand_id
1 'polypeptide(L)'
;KGYENVLIIGSDCYDLTLPIVVHAFQCLENNDVVLGPAVDGGYYLLGMKKKQDSLFAISQWSTDTVLADTIAASHSAGVSYALLNVLNDVDEERDVNFDY
;
A
#
# COMPACT_ATOMS: atom_id res chain seq x y z
N LYS A 1 -22.78 -6.98 8.81
CA LYS A 1 -21.56 -7.81 8.86
C LYS A 1 -20.50 -7.07 8.07
N GLY A 2 -19.33 -6.80 8.67
CA GLY A 2 -18.23 -6.07 8.03
C GLY A 2 -17.17 -7.02 7.46
N TYR A 3 -16.25 -6.48 6.66
CA TYR A 3 -15.06 -7.19 6.18
C TYR A 3 -13.97 -7.16 7.25
N GLU A 4 -13.25 -8.27 7.40
CA GLU A 4 -12.15 -8.43 8.37
C GLU A 4 -10.76 -8.18 7.78
N ASN A 5 -10.66 -8.08 6.46
CA ASN A 5 -9.44 -7.72 5.74
C ASN A 5 -9.86 -6.90 4.53
N VAL A 6 -9.28 -5.71 4.40
CA VAL A 6 -9.58 -4.78 3.30
C VAL A 6 -8.27 -4.37 2.65
N LEU A 7 -8.23 -4.38 1.33
CA LEU A 7 -7.18 -3.78 0.53
C LEU A 7 -7.74 -2.56 -0.20
N ILE A 8 -6.98 -1.48 -0.18
CA ILE A 8 -7.16 -0.28 -1.00
C ILE A 8 -6.00 -0.30 -1.99
N ILE A 9 -6.31 -0.24 -3.29
CA ILE A 9 -5.32 -0.30 -4.36
C ILE A 9 -5.47 0.93 -5.25
N GLY A 10 -4.34 1.47 -5.71
CA GLY A 10 -4.30 2.44 -6.80
C GLY A 10 -4.80 1.79 -8.09
N SER A 11 -5.51 2.55 -8.91
CA SER A 11 -6.00 2.07 -10.23
C SER A 11 -4.97 2.25 -11.35
N ASP A 12 -3.84 2.87 -11.04
CA ASP A 12 -2.77 3.39 -11.89
C ASP A 12 -1.51 2.51 -11.89
N CYS A 13 -1.41 1.49 -11.02
CA CYS A 13 -0.29 0.57 -11.02
C CYS A 13 -0.51 -0.60 -12.00
N TYR A 14 0.04 -0.50 -13.21
CA TYR A 14 -0.03 -1.56 -14.24
C TYR A 14 0.62 -2.87 -13.78
N ASP A 15 1.72 -2.78 -13.01
CA ASP A 15 2.47 -3.92 -12.52
C ASP A 15 1.80 -4.64 -11.33
N LEU A 16 0.64 -4.15 -10.85
CA LEU A 16 -0.12 -4.80 -9.81
C LEU A 16 -0.74 -6.11 -10.33
N THR A 17 -0.13 -7.23 -9.97
CA THR A 17 -0.59 -8.57 -10.37
C THR A 17 -1.43 -9.26 -9.30
N LEU A 18 -2.26 -10.23 -9.69
CA LEU A 18 -3.04 -11.04 -8.75
C LEU A 18 -2.17 -11.74 -7.67
N PRO A 19 -0.99 -12.31 -7.98
CA PRO A 19 -0.08 -12.83 -6.95
C PRO A 19 0.30 -11.82 -5.87
N ILE A 20 0.48 -10.53 -6.21
CA ILE A 20 0.77 -9.47 -5.23
C ILE A 20 -0.43 -9.26 -4.30
N VAL A 21 -1.64 -9.22 -4.86
CA VAL A 21 -2.87 -9.07 -4.07
C VAL A 21 -3.07 -10.25 -3.11
N VAL A 22 -2.84 -11.48 -3.58
CA VAL A 22 -2.92 -12.69 -2.75
C VAL A 22 -1.86 -12.65 -1.64
N HIS A 23 -0.63 -12.26 -1.98
CA HIS A 23 0.44 -12.10 -1.00
C HIS A 23 0.12 -11.02 0.05
N ALA A 24 -0.52 -9.91 -0.36
CA ALA A 24 -0.96 -8.88 0.56
C ALA A 24 -1.96 -9.42 1.61
N PHE A 25 -2.92 -10.25 1.19
CA PHE A 25 -3.84 -10.92 2.13
C PHE A 25 -3.11 -11.91 3.04
N GLN A 26 -2.12 -12.65 2.55
CA GLN A 26 -1.31 -13.54 3.38
C GLN A 26 -0.50 -12.76 4.42
N CYS A 27 0.06 -11.60 4.05
CA CYS A 27 0.74 -10.72 5.00
C CYS A 27 -0.23 -10.20 6.07
N LEU A 28 -1.49 -9.91 5.69
CA LEU A 28 -2.58 -9.60 6.61
C LEU A 28 -3.04 -10.79 7.46
N GLU A 29 -2.45 -11.98 7.40
CA GLU A 29 -2.71 -12.99 8.43
C GLU A 29 -1.89 -12.69 9.69
N ASN A 30 -0.68 -12.16 9.52
CA ASN A 30 0.30 -11.96 10.60
C ASN A 30 0.53 -10.50 10.97
N ASN A 31 0.03 -9.55 10.17
CA ASN A 31 0.22 -8.11 10.38
C ASN A 31 -1.12 -7.38 10.39
N ASP A 32 -1.19 -6.24 11.07
CA ASP A 32 -2.39 -5.41 11.12
C ASP A 32 -2.54 -4.54 9.87
N VAL A 33 -1.40 -4.17 9.26
CA VAL A 33 -1.26 -3.30 8.10
C VAL A 33 -0.32 -3.93 7.06
N VAL A 34 -0.60 -3.73 5.78
CA VAL A 34 0.29 -4.10 4.68
C VAL A 34 0.42 -2.92 3.73
N LEU A 35 1.63 -2.59 3.31
CA LEU A 35 1.90 -1.50 2.37
C LEU A 35 2.63 -2.06 1.15
N GLY A 36 2.20 -1.68 -0.04
CA GLY A 36 2.92 -1.92 -1.29
C GLY A 36 3.60 -0.64 -1.74
N PRO A 37 4.90 -0.44 -1.47
CA PRO A 37 5.58 0.81 -1.80
C PRO A 37 5.61 1.10 -3.30
N ALA A 38 5.45 2.36 -3.68
CA ALA A 38 5.68 2.83 -5.04
C ALA A 38 7.06 3.54 -5.13
N VAL A 39 7.60 3.67 -6.35
CA VAL A 39 8.92 4.30 -6.59
C VAL A 39 8.89 5.80 -6.30
N ASP A 40 7.74 6.45 -6.50
CA ASP A 40 7.49 7.87 -6.25
C ASP A 40 7.54 8.27 -4.76
N GLY A 41 7.63 7.31 -3.84
CA GLY A 41 7.63 7.50 -2.39
C GLY A 41 6.25 7.28 -1.73
N GLY A 42 5.23 6.99 -2.53
CA GLY A 42 3.91 6.58 -2.10
C GLY A 42 3.76 5.07 -1.94
N TYR A 43 2.54 4.60 -2.14
CA TYR A 43 2.22 3.18 -2.16
C TYR A 43 1.03 2.88 -3.08
N TYR A 44 1.16 1.84 -3.89
CA TYR A 44 0.10 1.35 -4.78
C TYR A 44 -0.93 0.49 -4.04
N LEU A 45 -0.63 0.07 -2.81
CA LEU A 45 -1.49 -0.81 -2.01
C LEU A 45 -1.42 -0.48 -0.51
N LEU A 46 -2.59 -0.35 0.13
CA LEU A 46 -2.76 -0.30 1.57
C LEU A 46 -3.76 -1.39 2.01
N GLY A 47 -3.29 -2.33 2.80
CA GLY A 47 -4.09 -3.38 3.41
C GLY A 47 -4.25 -3.19 4.91
N MET A 48 -5.43 -3.52 5.45
CA MET A 48 -5.71 -3.47 6.89
C MET A 48 -6.68 -4.56 7.34
N LYS A 49 -6.43 -5.17 8.50
CA LYS A 49 -7.37 -6.10 9.18
C LYS A 49 -8.57 -5.36 9.79
N LYS A 50 -8.29 -4.21 10.38
CA LYS A 50 -9.31 -3.37 11.04
C LYS A 50 -9.05 -1.95 10.63
N LYS A 51 -10.11 -1.14 10.65
CA LYS A 51 -9.98 0.29 10.43
C LYS A 51 -8.99 0.86 11.45
N GLN A 52 -7.89 1.42 10.97
CA GLN A 52 -6.90 2.12 11.78
C GLN A 52 -7.05 3.62 11.52
N ASP A 53 -7.84 4.30 12.35
CA ASP A 53 -8.12 5.74 12.19
C ASP A 53 -6.86 6.60 12.23
N SER A 54 -5.81 6.15 12.94
CA SER A 54 -4.50 6.79 13.00
C SER A 54 -3.81 6.88 11.63
N LEU A 55 -4.00 5.89 10.76
CA LEU A 55 -3.43 5.90 9.40
C LEU A 55 -4.15 6.89 8.49
N PHE A 56 -5.40 7.24 8.78
CA PHE A 56 -6.17 8.23 8.03
C PHE A 56 -5.98 9.66 8.54
N ALA A 57 -5.28 9.84 9.66
CA ALA A 57 -4.96 11.15 10.23
C ALA A 57 -3.70 11.79 9.61
N ILE A 58 -3.06 11.13 8.64
CA ILE A 58 -1.91 11.67 7.90
C ILE A 58 -2.37 12.93 7.15
N SER A 59 -1.61 14.01 7.30
CA SER A 59 -2.01 15.36 6.87
C SER A 59 -1.69 15.66 5.41
N GLN A 60 -0.76 14.92 4.80
CA GLN A 60 -0.37 15.07 3.40
C GLN A 60 -0.50 13.73 2.67
N TRP A 61 -1.66 13.56 2.04
CA TRP A 61 -1.89 12.49 1.07
C TRP A 61 -1.40 12.97 -0.30
N SER A 62 -0.76 12.09 -1.08
CA SER A 62 -0.19 12.40 -2.41
C SER A 62 1.16 13.14 -2.39
N THR A 63 2.01 12.86 -1.39
CA THR A 63 3.42 13.26 -1.37
C THR A 63 4.31 12.02 -1.35
N ASP A 64 5.56 12.17 -1.79
CA ASP A 64 6.64 11.18 -1.70
C ASP A 64 6.97 10.74 -0.25
N THR A 65 6.35 11.38 0.75
CA THR A 65 6.49 11.07 2.17
C THR A 65 5.40 10.14 2.72
N VAL A 66 4.31 9.92 1.99
CA VAL A 66 3.11 9.28 2.56
C VAL A 66 3.39 7.86 3.05
N LEU A 67 4.30 7.11 2.39
CA LEU A 67 4.74 5.80 2.86
C LEU A 67 5.44 5.90 4.22
N ALA A 68 6.42 6.80 4.34
CA ALA A 68 7.18 7.00 5.58
C ALA A 68 6.28 7.47 6.72
N ASP A 69 5.35 8.38 6.44
CA ASP A 69 4.37 8.88 7.41
C ASP A 69 3.43 7.76 7.88
N THR A 70 3.02 6.87 6.97
CA THR A 70 2.16 5.71 7.31
C THR A 70 2.90 4.69 8.17
N ILE A 71 4.18 4.43 7.90
CA ILE A 71 5.02 3.57 8.73
C ILE A 71 5.21 4.17 10.12
N ALA A 72 5.48 5.48 10.20
CA ALA A 72 5.64 6.19 11.47
C ALA A 72 4.34 6.15 12.29
N ALA A 73 3.19 6.39 11.66
CA ALA A 73 1.87 6.29 12.30
C ALA A 73 1.58 4.86 12.79
N SER A 74 1.95 3.85 12.00
CA SER A 74 1.81 2.44 12.38
C SER A 74 2.63 2.12 13.63
N HIS A 75 3.89 2.55 13.65
CA HIS A 75 4.78 2.37 14.79
C HIS A 75 4.28 3.10 16.05
N SER A 76 3.85 4.36 15.91
CA SER A 76 3.28 5.15 17.01
C SER A 76 1.98 4.56 17.58
N ALA A 77 1.17 3.91 16.74
CA ALA A 77 -0.04 3.22 17.18
C ALA A 77 0.21 1.82 17.74
N GLY A 78 1.45 1.32 17.70
CA GLY A 78 1.81 -0.03 18.15
C GLY A 78 1.19 -1.13 17.30
N VAL A 79 0.86 -0.85 16.03
CA VAL A 79 0.29 -1.82 15.10
C VAL A 79 1.40 -2.42 14.23
N SER A 80 1.27 -3.72 13.96
CA SER A 80 2.22 -4.43 13.11
C SER A 80 2.01 -4.10 11.65
N TYR A 81 3.10 -4.00 10.87
CA TYR A 81 3.03 -3.75 9.43
C TYR A 81 3.98 -4.64 8.65
N ALA A 82 3.63 -4.95 7.40
CA ALA A 82 4.52 -5.57 6.44
C ALA A 82 4.64 -4.71 5.17
N LEU A 83 5.79 -4.79 4.52
CA LEU A 83 6.05 -4.16 3.23
C LEU A 83 6.10 -5.23 2.15
N LEU A 84 5.37 -5.01 1.06
CA LEU A 84 5.48 -5.79 -0.17
C LEU A 84 6.65 -5.29 -1.02
N ASN A 85 6.81 -5.91 -2.19
CA ASN A 85 7.78 -5.46 -3.18
C ASN A 85 7.42 -4.06 -3.66
N VAL A 86 8.45 -3.23 -3.88
CA VAL A 86 8.33 -1.92 -4.51
C VAL A 86 7.93 -2.12 -5.98
N LEU A 87 6.93 -1.39 -6.46
CA LEU A 87 6.52 -1.36 -7.88
C LEU A 87 6.65 0.05 -8.44
N ASN A 88 6.75 0.16 -9.76
CA ASN A 88 6.58 1.43 -10.46
C ASN A 88 5.07 1.66 -10.64
N ASP A 89 4.55 2.77 -10.14
CA ASP A 89 3.29 3.32 -10.63
C ASP A 89 3.53 3.89 -12.04
N VAL A 90 2.58 3.64 -12.94
CA VAL A 90 2.71 4.07 -14.34
C VAL A 90 2.09 5.46 -14.42
N ASP A 91 2.88 6.47 -14.04
CA ASP A 91 2.41 7.85 -13.96
C ASP A 91 2.74 8.66 -15.22
N GLU A 92 3.75 8.26 -16.01
CA GLU A 92 4.14 8.95 -17.24
C GLU A 92 4.03 8.06 -18.48
N GLU A 93 3.82 8.68 -19.67
CA GLU A 93 3.86 7.99 -20.98
C GLU A 93 5.15 7.18 -21.21
N ARG A 94 6.20 7.47 -20.42
CA ARG A 94 7.50 6.80 -20.44
C ARG A 94 7.53 5.47 -19.68
N ASP A 95 6.54 5.19 -18.84
CA ASP A 95 6.45 3.97 -18.02
C ASP A 95 5.80 2.79 -18.78
N VAL A 96 5.23 3.05 -19.96
CA VAL A 96 4.64 2.03 -20.82
C VAL A 96 5.69 1.54 -21.82
N ASN A 97 6.26 0.36 -21.58
CA ASN A 97 7.15 -0.25 -22.56
C ASN A 97 6.31 -0.92 -23.68
N PHE A 98 6.26 -0.30 -24.86
CA PHE A 98 5.49 -0.76 -26.03
C PHE A 98 6.16 -1.89 -26.83
N ASP A 99 6.93 -2.77 -26.18
CA ASP A 99 7.54 -3.91 -26.87
C ASP A 99 6.48 -4.99 -27.16
N TYR A 100 5.92 -4.93 -28.38
CA TYR A 100 5.06 -5.93 -29.03
C TYR A 100 5.88 -6.93 -29.87
#